data_AF-A0A2I0AE48-F1
#
_entry.id   AF-A0A2I0AE48-F1
#
_cell.length_a   1.000
_cell.length_b   1.000
_cell.length_c   1.000
_cell.angle_alpha   90.00
_cell.angle_beta   90.00
_cell.angle_gamma   90.00
#
_symmetry.space_group_name_H-M   'P 1'
#
loop_
_entity.id
_entity.type
_entity.pdbx_description
1 polymer ?
#
loop_
_entity_poly.entity_id
_entity_poly.type
_entity_poly.pdbx_seq_one_letter_code
_entity_poly.pdbx_strand_id
1 'polypeptide(L)'
;MAHGGAGVFLVIQLFSVVSFINWLNDICHSEKYAERCHIQVVLISIAAYVTSIVGCIMMYVLYAPKLSCRLNILFITLTLILLQLMTFVSVHPKVRAGYLVAGLMGVYIVFLCWCAIRSEPQTEICNQKAELATGSDWLTIVSFVFAILVIVIATFSTGIDSKCFQFKKKSEVASDDDVPYGYGFFHFVFAVGSMYFGMLFIGWDAHKSMQRWTIDVGWASTWVRVVNEWLAALVYSKNIQIFNFTEWVKSQNLYLARIIIDLK
;
A
#
# COMPACT_ATOMS: atom_id res chain seq x y z
N MET A 1 -20.87 -1.68 -13.15
CA MET A 1 -19.89 -2.78 -13.23
C MET A 1 -18.44 -2.26 -13.10
N ALA A 2 -18.08 -1.16 -13.78
CA ALA A 2 -16.73 -0.57 -13.69
C ALA A 2 -16.29 -0.16 -12.27
N HIS A 3 -17.18 0.44 -11.46
CA HIS A 3 -16.88 0.78 -10.05
C HIS A 3 -16.46 -0.45 -9.20
N GLY A 4 -17.12 -1.58 -9.42
CA GLY A 4 -16.80 -2.83 -8.71
C GLY A 4 -15.45 -3.41 -9.13
N GLY A 5 -15.17 -3.43 -10.44
CA GLY A 5 -13.88 -3.89 -10.97
C GLY A 5 -12.70 -3.04 -10.50
N ALA A 6 -12.88 -1.72 -10.45
CA ALA A 6 -11.87 -0.79 -9.96
C ALA A 6 -11.54 -1.00 -8.46
N GLY A 7 -12.55 -1.24 -7.63
CA GLY A 7 -12.35 -1.59 -6.22
C GLY A 7 -11.60 -2.92 -6.04
N VAL A 8 -11.96 -3.93 -6.83
CA VAL A 8 -11.27 -5.24 -6.81
C VAL A 8 -9.80 -5.09 -7.21
N PHE A 9 -9.49 -4.34 -8.26
CA PHE A 9 -8.11 -4.12 -8.69
C PHE A 9 -7.25 -3.47 -7.59
N LEU A 10 -7.78 -2.47 -6.88
CA LEU A 10 -7.06 -1.82 -5.78
C LEU A 10 -6.76 -2.77 -4.62
N VAL A 11 -7.68 -3.69 -4.30
CA VAL A 11 -7.44 -4.71 -3.28
C VAL A 11 -6.36 -5.70 -3.73
N ILE A 12 -6.39 -6.15 -4.98
CA ILE A 12 -5.35 -7.06 -5.51
C ILE A 12 -3.99 -6.35 -5.52
N GLN A 13 -3.94 -5.09 -5.97
CA GLN A 13 -2.73 -4.27 -5.95
C GLN A 13 -2.20 -4.11 -4.52
N LEU A 14 -3.07 -3.90 -3.53
CA LEU A 14 -2.68 -3.85 -2.12
C LEU A 14 -1.97 -5.13 -1.68
N PHE A 15 -2.58 -6.30 -1.89
CA PHE A 15 -1.97 -7.57 -1.51
C PHE A 15 -0.64 -7.81 -2.22
N SER A 16 -0.55 -7.48 -3.52
CA SER A 16 0.69 -7.59 -4.30
C SER A 16 1.81 -6.71 -3.74
N VAL A 17 1.52 -5.45 -3.40
CA VAL A 17 2.50 -4.52 -2.78
C VAL A 17 2.97 -5.03 -1.42
N VAL A 18 2.05 -5.50 -0.56
CA VAL A 18 2.41 -6.08 0.74
C VAL A 18 3.36 -7.27 0.56
N SER A 19 3.03 -8.19 -0.34
CA SER A 19 3.82 -9.38 -0.60
C SER A 19 5.18 -9.06 -1.19
N PHE A 20 5.25 -8.10 -2.11
CA PHE A 20 6.51 -7.60 -2.65
C PHE A 20 7.42 -7.01 -1.57
N ILE A 21 6.87 -6.18 -0.67
CA ILE A 21 7.63 -5.60 0.44
C ILE A 21 8.15 -6.70 1.38
N ASN A 22 7.33 -7.71 1.68
CA ASN A 22 7.75 -8.85 2.51
C ASN A 22 8.83 -9.69 1.82
N TRP A 23 8.71 -9.93 0.51
CA TRP A 23 9.72 -10.62 -0.29
C TRP A 23 11.06 -9.87 -0.31
N LEU A 24 11.04 -8.54 -0.42
CA LEU A 24 12.25 -7.72 -0.29
C LEU A 24 12.91 -7.88 1.08
N ASN A 25 12.10 -7.93 2.13
CA ASN A 25 12.59 -8.17 3.49
C ASN A 25 13.24 -9.55 3.63
N ASP A 26 12.63 -10.59 3.05
CA ASP A 26 13.15 -11.97 3.09
C ASP A 26 14.47 -12.12 2.32
N ILE A 27 14.62 -11.44 1.18
CA ILE A 27 15.89 -11.44 0.43
C ILE A 27 17.04 -10.90 1.27
N CYS A 28 16.85 -9.77 1.95
CA CYS A 28 17.94 -9.20 2.74
C CYS A 28 18.28 -10.03 3.99
N HIS A 29 17.35 -10.88 4.45
CA HIS A 29 17.59 -11.83 5.53
C HIS A 29 18.34 -13.11 5.11
N SER A 30 18.53 -13.35 3.81
CA SER A 30 19.24 -14.53 3.31
C SER A 30 20.74 -14.46 3.64
N GLU A 31 21.24 -15.49 4.34
CA GLU A 31 22.53 -15.62 5.06
C GLU A 31 23.83 -15.24 4.30
N LYS A 32 23.80 -14.85 3.02
CA LYS A 32 24.99 -14.73 2.18
C LYS A 32 25.69 -13.36 2.19
N TYR A 33 25.07 -12.30 2.75
CA TYR A 33 25.58 -10.91 2.73
C TYR A 33 25.28 -10.09 4.02
N ALA A 34 25.38 -10.74 5.18
CA ALA A 34 24.73 -10.33 6.44
C ALA A 34 25.05 -8.92 7.00
N GLU A 35 26.28 -8.40 6.88
CA GLU A 35 26.63 -7.14 7.57
C GLU A 35 26.35 -5.87 6.74
N ARG A 36 26.65 -5.91 5.44
CA ARG A 36 26.47 -4.76 4.53
C ARG A 36 25.00 -4.55 4.16
N CYS A 37 24.22 -5.63 4.04
CA CYS A 37 22.77 -5.56 3.77
C CYS A 37 21.99 -4.97 4.96
N HIS A 38 22.38 -5.32 6.19
CA HIS A 38 21.70 -4.83 7.40
C HIS A 38 21.77 -3.30 7.53
N ILE A 39 22.95 -2.71 7.37
CA ILE A 39 23.11 -1.25 7.43
C ILE A 39 22.34 -0.56 6.29
N GLN A 40 22.43 -1.08 5.07
CA GLN A 40 21.70 -0.52 3.92
C GLN A 40 20.18 -0.57 4.11
N VAL A 41 19.65 -1.68 4.62
CA VAL A 41 18.20 -1.81 4.86
C VAL A 41 17.71 -0.92 5.99
N VAL A 42 18.48 -0.78 7.07
CA VAL A 42 18.14 0.16 8.13
C VAL A 42 18.16 1.60 7.60
N LEU A 43 19.16 1.97 6.79
CA LEU A 43 19.22 3.29 6.16
C LEU A 43 18.04 3.54 5.22
N ILE A 44 17.68 2.58 4.36
CA ILE A 44 16.52 2.66 3.46
C ILE A 44 15.23 2.81 4.28
N SER A 45 15.08 2.04 5.36
CA SER A 45 13.91 2.13 6.24
C SER A 45 13.81 3.49 6.93
N ILE A 46 14.91 4.03 7.44
CA ILE A 46 14.95 5.36 8.05
C ILE A 46 14.60 6.43 7.02
N ALA A 47 15.20 6.36 5.82
CA ALA A 47 14.90 7.27 4.73
C ALA A 47 13.42 7.22 4.31
N ALA A 48 12.84 6.02 4.21
CA ALA A 48 11.43 5.81 3.92
C ALA A 48 10.52 6.42 5.01
N TYR A 49 10.87 6.23 6.28
CA TYR A 49 10.13 6.82 7.40
C TYR A 49 10.21 8.36 7.40
N VAL A 50 11.41 8.94 7.23
CA VAL A 50 11.59 10.39 7.13
C VAL A 50 10.79 10.96 5.95
N THR A 51 10.84 10.29 4.79
CA THR A 51 10.06 10.68 3.61
C THR A 51 8.56 10.65 3.90
N SER A 52 8.07 9.64 4.64
CA SER A 52 6.66 9.54 5.04
C SER A 52 6.24 10.71 5.94
N ILE A 53 7.06 11.07 6.92
CA ILE A 53 6.81 12.20 7.83
C ILE A 53 6.82 13.53 7.08
N VAL A 54 7.81 13.75 6.19
CA VAL A 54 7.87 14.95 5.35
C VAL A 54 6.65 15.02 4.43
N GLY A 55 6.20 13.90 3.87
CA GLY A 55 4.98 13.80 3.08
C GLY A 55 3.73 14.22 3.87
N CYS A 56 3.57 13.74 5.12
CA CYS A 56 2.48 14.18 6.00
C CYS A 56 2.52 15.69 6.28
N ILE A 57 3.70 16.25 6.58
CA ILE A 57 3.86 17.68 6.83
C ILE A 57 3.50 18.49 5.59
N MET A 58 3.98 18.07 4.41
CA MET A 58 3.67 18.71 3.14
C MET A 58 2.16 18.67 2.86
N MET A 59 1.48 17.56 3.16
CA MET A 59 0.02 17.46 3.03
C MET A 59 -0.71 18.46 3.93
N TYR A 60 -0.30 18.63 5.19
CA TYR A 60 -0.92 19.63 6.07
C TYR A 60 -0.76 21.05 5.52
N VAL A 61 0.43 21.39 5.02
CA VAL A 61 0.72 22.74 4.52
C VAL A 61 -0.03 23.03 3.21
N LEU A 62 -0.21 22.03 2.35
CA LEU A 62 -0.81 22.21 1.02
C LEU A 62 -2.34 22.04 1.01
N TYR A 63 -2.89 21.10 1.79
CA TYR A 63 -4.30 20.71 1.73
C TYR A 63 -5.11 21.04 2.99
N ALA A 64 -4.46 21.40 4.10
CA ALA A 64 -5.12 21.78 5.35
C ALA A 64 -4.62 23.12 5.94
N PRO A 65 -4.56 24.22 5.16
CA PRO A 65 -4.07 25.51 5.67
C PRO A 65 -5.02 26.20 6.66
N LYS A 66 -6.30 25.80 6.71
CA LYS A 66 -7.34 26.39 7.56
C LYS A 66 -8.04 25.30 8.38
N LEU A 67 -8.49 25.62 9.60
CA LEU A 67 -9.25 24.70 10.45
C LEU A 67 -10.60 24.28 9.85
N SER A 68 -11.10 24.99 8.83
CA SER A 68 -12.31 24.64 8.11
C SER A 68 -12.18 23.34 7.30
N CYS A 69 -10.96 22.92 6.95
CA CYS A 69 -10.67 21.73 6.14
C CYS A 69 -10.68 20.44 6.98
N ARG A 70 -11.79 20.19 7.68
CA ARG A 70 -11.90 19.11 8.69
C ARG A 70 -11.67 17.71 8.11
N LEU A 71 -12.11 17.46 6.87
CA LEU A 71 -11.98 16.16 6.22
C LEU A 71 -10.51 15.83 5.89
N ASN A 72 -9.79 16.76 5.28
CA ASN A 72 -8.37 16.59 4.97
C ASN A 72 -7.53 16.48 6.25
N ILE A 73 -7.83 17.28 7.28
CA ILE A 73 -7.19 17.13 8.59
C ILE A 73 -7.45 15.72 9.16
N LEU A 74 -8.68 15.23 9.10
CA LEU A 74 -9.04 13.90 9.60
C LEU A 74 -8.27 12.80 8.86
N PHE A 75 -8.21 12.84 7.53
CA PHE A 75 -7.46 11.84 6.76
C PHE A 75 -5.96 11.87 7.09
N ILE A 76 -5.32 13.04 7.08
CA ILE A 76 -3.87 13.14 7.35
C ILE A 76 -3.56 12.73 8.80
N THR A 77 -4.38 13.15 9.78
CA THR A 77 -4.21 12.76 11.19
C THR A 77 -4.33 11.25 11.37
N LEU A 78 -5.32 10.60 10.76
CA LEU A 78 -5.49 9.15 10.83
C LEU A 78 -4.31 8.41 10.19
N THR A 79 -3.85 8.84 9.01
CA THR A 79 -2.66 8.27 8.36
C THR A 79 -1.41 8.41 9.23
N LEU A 80 -1.23 9.58 9.88
CA LEU A 80 -0.11 9.81 10.79
C LEU A 80 -0.19 8.87 12.01
N ILE A 81 -1.37 8.67 12.58
CA ILE A 81 -1.58 7.72 13.69
C ILE A 81 -1.24 6.30 13.24
N LEU A 82 -1.71 5.87 12.07
CA LEU A 82 -1.40 4.56 11.50
C LEU A 82 0.10 4.38 11.30
N LEU A 83 0.78 5.38 10.73
CA LEU A 83 2.24 5.38 10.55
C LEU A 83 3.00 5.19 11.87
N GLN A 84 2.60 5.93 12.92
CA GLN A 84 3.21 5.80 14.25
C GLN A 84 2.96 4.43 14.88
N LEU A 85 1.73 3.91 14.78
CA LEU A 85 1.38 2.59 15.29
C LEU A 85 2.21 1.49 14.61
N MET A 86 2.35 1.54 13.29
CA MET A 86 3.13 0.58 12.51
C MET A 86 4.63 0.62 12.88
N THR A 87 5.16 1.83 13.08
CA THR A 87 6.56 2.03 13.50
C THR A 87 6.79 1.50 14.92
N PHE A 88 5.89 1.82 15.87
CA PHE A 88 5.99 1.34 17.25
C PHE A 88 5.95 -0.18 17.35
N VAL A 89 5.03 -0.82 16.62
CA VAL A 89 4.92 -2.29 16.57
C VAL A 89 6.21 -2.94 16.02
N SER A 90 6.88 -2.30 15.06
CA SER A 90 8.09 -2.83 14.42
C SER A 90 9.35 -2.69 15.27
N VAL A 91 9.43 -1.67 16.11
CA VAL A 91 10.55 -1.48 17.05
C VAL A 91 10.43 -2.41 18.27
N HIS A 92 9.26 -3.02 18.48
CA HIS A 92 9.04 -3.87 19.63
C HIS A 92 9.94 -5.13 19.59
N PRO A 93 10.79 -5.36 20.61
CA PRO A 93 11.88 -6.35 20.58
C PRO A 93 11.42 -7.82 20.48
N LYS A 94 10.13 -8.09 20.70
CA LYS A 94 9.55 -9.43 20.49
C LYS A 94 9.09 -9.69 19.05
N VAL A 95 9.07 -8.67 18.20
CA VAL A 95 8.54 -8.74 16.84
C VAL A 95 9.71 -8.80 15.86
N ARG A 96 9.90 -9.93 15.18
CA ARG A 96 10.90 -10.08 14.09
C ARG A 96 10.39 -9.56 12.74
N ALA A 97 9.46 -8.61 12.74
CA ALA A 97 9.03 -7.95 11.51
C ALA A 97 10.14 -6.96 11.13
N GLY A 98 10.85 -7.20 10.03
CA GLY A 98 11.99 -6.37 9.65
C GLY A 98 11.59 -4.91 9.46
N TYR A 99 12.46 -4.01 9.92
CA TYR A 99 12.26 -2.55 9.88
C TYR A 99 11.86 -2.04 8.49
N LEU A 100 12.40 -2.66 7.44
CA LEU A 100 12.13 -2.35 6.03
C LEU A 100 10.63 -2.36 5.70
N VAL A 101 9.90 -3.36 6.22
CA VAL A 101 8.47 -3.53 5.92
C VAL A 101 7.66 -2.36 6.48
N ALA A 102 8.01 -1.88 7.68
CA ALA A 102 7.37 -0.75 8.31
C ALA A 102 7.61 0.56 7.54
N GLY A 103 8.87 0.81 7.17
CA GLY A 103 9.25 2.01 6.42
C GLY A 103 8.61 2.08 5.04
N LEU A 104 8.68 1.00 4.26
CA LEU A 104 8.09 0.95 2.91
C LEU A 104 6.55 1.01 2.97
N MET A 105 5.92 0.38 3.95
CA MET A 105 4.48 0.53 4.13
C MET A 105 4.08 1.92 4.58
N GLY A 106 4.88 2.59 5.40
CA GLY A 106 4.68 3.99 5.76
C GLY A 106 4.59 4.89 4.54
N VAL A 107 5.51 4.72 3.58
CA VAL A 107 5.50 5.49 2.32
C VAL A 107 4.23 5.18 1.52
N TYR A 108 3.82 3.91 1.47
CA TYR A 108 2.64 3.49 0.73
C TYR A 108 1.33 4.06 1.31
N ILE A 109 1.12 4.03 2.63
CA ILE A 109 -0.09 4.60 3.24
C ILE A 109 -0.14 6.13 3.07
N VAL A 110 1.00 6.81 3.18
CA VAL A 110 1.10 8.26 2.95
C VAL A 110 0.78 8.60 1.49
N PHE A 111 1.25 7.77 0.55
CA PHE A 111 0.89 7.91 -0.87
C PHE A 111 -0.61 7.69 -1.13
N LEU A 112 -1.23 6.68 -0.51
CA LEU A 112 -2.67 6.46 -0.63
C LEU A 112 -3.49 7.64 -0.09
N CYS A 113 -3.08 8.19 1.05
CA CYS A 113 -3.70 9.38 1.64
C CYS A 113 -3.55 10.61 0.72
N TRP A 114 -2.35 10.83 0.17
CA TRP A 114 -2.11 11.89 -0.82
C TRP A 114 -3.03 11.75 -2.03
N CYS A 115 -3.16 10.54 -2.58
CA CYS A 115 -4.07 10.26 -3.68
C CYS A 115 -5.53 10.48 -3.30
N ALA A 116 -5.95 10.10 -2.09
CA ALA A 116 -7.32 10.31 -1.61
C ALA A 116 -7.68 11.80 -1.54
N ILE A 117 -6.80 12.63 -0.98
CA ILE A 117 -7.02 14.08 -0.87
C ILE A 117 -7.03 14.75 -2.25
N ARG A 118 -6.14 14.33 -3.15
CA ARG A 118 -6.13 14.84 -4.54
C ARG A 118 -7.38 14.46 -5.34
N SER A 119 -8.04 13.39 -4.94
CA SER A 119 -9.31 12.95 -5.53
C SER A 119 -10.51 13.75 -5.03
N GLU A 120 -10.37 14.60 -4.00
CA GLU A 120 -11.44 15.48 -3.55
C GLU A 120 -11.76 16.51 -4.65
N PRO A 121 -13.05 16.74 -4.98
CA PRO A 121 -13.44 17.63 -6.06
C PRO A 121 -12.97 19.08 -5.84
N GLN A 122 -12.52 19.71 -6.93
CA GLN A 122 -11.92 21.06 -6.97
C GLN A 122 -12.85 22.21 -6.51
N THR A 123 -14.12 21.94 -6.23
CA THR A 123 -15.04 22.94 -5.68
C THR A 123 -14.74 23.30 -4.22
N GLU A 124 -13.90 22.52 -3.54
CA GLU A 124 -13.52 22.75 -2.14
C GLU A 124 -12.32 23.69 -2.02
N ILE A 125 -12.47 24.71 -1.17
CA ILE A 125 -11.48 25.78 -0.91
C ILE A 125 -10.13 25.22 -0.41
N CYS A 126 -10.13 23.99 0.10
CA CYS A 126 -8.98 23.35 0.74
C CYS A 126 -7.87 22.90 -0.24
N ASN A 127 -8.20 22.62 -1.51
CA ASN A 127 -7.24 22.08 -2.48
C ASN A 127 -6.64 23.13 -3.42
N GLN A 128 -7.12 24.37 -3.34
CA GLN A 128 -6.69 25.47 -4.22
C GLN A 128 -5.19 25.81 -4.08
N LYS A 129 -4.64 25.72 -2.87
CA LYS A 129 -3.21 26.01 -2.62
C LYS A 129 -2.30 24.96 -3.26
N ALA A 130 -2.72 23.68 -3.24
CA ALA A 130 -2.01 22.62 -3.93
C ALA A 130 -2.09 22.80 -5.46
N GLU A 131 -3.26 23.17 -5.99
CA GLU A 131 -3.39 23.50 -7.41
C GLU A 131 -2.46 24.63 -7.84
N LEU A 132 -2.35 25.71 -7.06
CA LEU A 132 -1.41 26.80 -7.37
C LEU A 132 0.06 26.34 -7.33
N ALA A 133 0.42 25.46 -6.40
CA ALA A 133 1.76 24.89 -6.33
C ALA A 133 2.07 23.94 -7.50
N THR A 134 1.05 23.25 -8.04
CA THR A 134 1.19 22.29 -9.15
C THR A 134 0.70 22.81 -10.50
N GLY A 135 0.28 24.07 -10.58
CA GLY A 135 -0.56 24.63 -11.65
C GLY A 135 0.11 24.91 -12.99
N SER A 136 1.33 24.40 -13.22
CA SER A 136 1.92 24.38 -14.55
C SER A 136 1.25 23.28 -15.36
N ASP A 137 0.63 23.64 -16.50
CA ASP A 137 -0.01 22.67 -17.40
C ASP A 137 0.94 21.54 -17.83
N TRP A 138 2.25 21.79 -17.88
CA TRP A 138 3.27 20.77 -18.15
C TRP A 138 3.38 19.73 -17.02
N LEU A 139 3.31 20.16 -15.75
CA LEU A 139 3.42 19.26 -14.60
C LEU A 139 2.21 18.33 -14.50
N THR A 140 1.00 18.81 -14.82
CA THR A 140 -0.19 17.98 -14.88
C THR A 140 -0.08 16.93 -15.98
N ILE A 141 0.39 17.29 -17.18
CA ILE A 141 0.64 16.34 -18.28
C ILE A 141 1.68 15.29 -17.89
N VAL A 142 2.81 15.71 -17.31
CA VAL A 142 3.85 14.78 -16.84
C VAL A 142 3.30 13.84 -15.77
N SER A 143 2.52 14.35 -14.81
CA SER A 143 1.91 13.52 -13.76
C SER A 143 0.88 12.52 -14.31
N PHE A 144 0.15 12.91 -15.36
CA PHE A 144 -0.79 12.06 -16.07
C PHE A 144 -0.07 10.88 -16.74
N VAL A 145 1.01 11.14 -17.50
CA VAL A 145 1.80 10.09 -18.17
C VAL A 145 2.44 9.16 -17.14
N PHE A 146 3.00 9.72 -16.06
CA PHE A 146 3.58 8.93 -14.97
C PHE A 146 2.53 8.02 -14.31
N ALA A 147 1.31 8.53 -14.06
CA ALA A 147 0.23 7.73 -13.49
C ALA A 147 -0.13 6.53 -14.40
N ILE A 148 -0.24 6.74 -15.71
CA ILE A 148 -0.49 5.66 -16.68
C ILE A 148 0.60 4.58 -16.59
N LEU A 149 1.87 4.99 -16.62
CA LEU A 149 3.01 4.07 -16.55
C LEU A 149 2.98 3.24 -15.26
N VAL A 150 2.71 3.88 -14.11
CA VAL A 150 2.60 3.20 -12.83
C VAL A 150 1.48 2.15 -12.84
N ILE A 151 0.31 2.49 -13.39
CA ILE A 151 -0.83 1.55 -13.45
C ILE A 151 -0.50 0.37 -14.35
N VAL A 152 0.08 0.61 -15.52
CA VAL A 152 0.48 -0.46 -16.45
C VAL A 152 1.48 -1.39 -15.77
N ILE A 153 2.55 -0.84 -15.18
CA ILE A 153 3.55 -1.63 -14.46
C ILE A 153 2.90 -2.43 -13.33
N ALA A 154 2.03 -1.81 -12.52
CA ALA A 154 1.32 -2.49 -11.44
C ALA A 154 0.44 -3.64 -11.96
N THR A 155 -0.35 -3.42 -13.02
CA THR A 155 -1.19 -4.46 -13.61
C THR A 155 -0.35 -5.62 -14.14
N PHE A 156 0.75 -5.34 -14.84
CA PHE A 156 1.65 -6.38 -15.34
C PHE A 156 2.33 -7.15 -14.20
N SER A 157 2.91 -6.44 -13.22
CA SER A 157 3.58 -7.04 -12.06
C SER A 157 2.62 -7.90 -11.22
N THR A 158 1.41 -7.43 -10.97
CA THR A 158 0.39 -8.20 -10.24
C THR A 158 -0.11 -9.40 -11.04
N GLY A 159 -0.23 -9.28 -12.37
CA GLY A 159 -0.64 -10.39 -13.23
C GLY A 159 0.39 -11.53 -13.29
N ILE A 160 1.68 -11.19 -13.28
CA ILE A 160 2.77 -12.18 -13.29
C ILE A 160 3.02 -12.78 -11.89
N ASP A 161 2.66 -12.09 -10.81
CA ASP A 161 2.83 -12.54 -9.42
C ASP A 161 1.77 -13.59 -8.96
N SER A 162 1.33 -14.44 -9.87
CA SER A 162 0.31 -15.47 -9.59
C SER A 162 0.73 -16.52 -8.55
N LYS A 163 2.03 -16.61 -8.20
CA LYS A 163 2.51 -17.45 -7.10
C LYS A 163 1.99 -17.00 -5.74
N CYS A 164 1.60 -15.74 -5.59
CA CYS A 164 1.08 -15.18 -4.34
C CYS A 164 -0.39 -15.58 -4.07
N PHE A 165 -1.17 -15.87 -5.12
CA PHE A 165 -2.60 -16.19 -5.01
C PHE A 165 -2.95 -17.68 -5.17
N GLN A 166 -1.97 -18.55 -5.48
CA GLN A 166 -2.20 -19.99 -5.42
C GLN A 166 -2.36 -20.45 -3.97
N PHE A 167 -3.60 -20.36 -3.46
CA PHE A 167 -4.09 -21.16 -2.34
C PHE A 167 -3.92 -22.65 -2.70
N LYS A 168 -2.75 -23.19 -2.40
CA LYS A 168 -2.47 -24.61 -2.20
C LYS A 168 -3.09 -25.54 -3.25
N LYS A 169 -2.45 -25.71 -4.41
CA LYS A 169 -2.49 -27.00 -5.12
C LYS A 169 -1.08 -27.54 -5.27
N LYS A 170 -0.76 -28.47 -4.36
CA LYS A 170 0.42 -29.33 -4.44
C LYS A 170 0.19 -30.31 -5.59
N SER A 171 1.27 -30.62 -6.32
CA SER A 171 1.44 -31.73 -7.27
C SER A 171 0.74 -31.59 -8.63
N GLU A 172 1.45 -31.04 -9.61
CA GLU A 172 1.56 -31.63 -10.95
C GLU A 172 2.95 -31.28 -11.51
N VAL A 173 3.58 -32.24 -12.18
CA VAL A 173 4.96 -32.14 -12.69
C VAL A 173 5.01 -31.01 -13.72
N ALA A 174 5.79 -29.96 -13.45
CA ALA A 174 5.99 -28.85 -14.37
C ALA A 174 6.60 -29.38 -15.69
N SER A 175 5.86 -29.24 -16.79
CA SER A 175 6.38 -29.43 -18.14
C SER A 175 7.22 -28.20 -18.53
N ASP A 176 8.23 -28.38 -19.38
CA ASP A 176 9.15 -27.29 -19.79
C ASP A 176 8.45 -26.12 -20.52
N ASP A 177 7.19 -26.32 -20.93
CA ASP A 177 6.34 -25.33 -21.61
C ASP A 177 5.37 -24.59 -20.67
N ASP A 178 5.34 -24.91 -19.37
CA ASP A 178 4.44 -24.25 -18.41
C ASP A 178 4.96 -22.86 -18.02
N VAL A 179 4.27 -21.82 -18.48
CA VAL A 179 4.55 -20.43 -18.09
C VAL A 179 4.40 -20.24 -16.58
N PRO A 180 5.27 -19.45 -15.93
CA PRO A 180 5.36 -19.35 -14.47
C PRO A 180 4.17 -18.63 -13.81
N TYR A 181 3.11 -18.32 -14.58
CA TYR A 181 1.90 -17.70 -14.09
C TYR A 181 0.61 -18.36 -14.60
N GLY A 182 -0.43 -18.35 -13.77
CA GLY A 182 -1.74 -18.85 -14.17
C GLY A 182 -2.39 -17.96 -15.23
N TYR A 183 -2.54 -18.47 -16.46
CA TYR A 183 -3.13 -17.74 -17.59
C TYR A 183 -4.48 -17.07 -17.25
N GLY A 184 -5.38 -17.80 -16.58
CA GLY A 184 -6.69 -17.27 -16.17
C GLY A 184 -6.61 -16.12 -15.16
N PHE A 185 -5.68 -16.19 -14.19
CA PHE A 185 -5.48 -15.12 -13.21
C PHE A 185 -4.86 -13.88 -13.85
N PHE A 186 -3.89 -14.05 -14.75
CA PHE A 186 -3.29 -12.95 -15.49
C PHE A 186 -4.35 -12.15 -16.28
N HIS A 187 -5.19 -12.82 -17.07
CA HIS A 187 -6.25 -12.16 -17.83
C HIS A 187 -7.31 -11.53 -16.93
N PHE A 188 -7.60 -12.14 -15.78
CA PHE A 188 -8.49 -11.55 -14.79
C PHE A 188 -7.93 -10.23 -14.23
N VAL A 189 -6.67 -10.22 -13.77
CA VAL A 189 -5.98 -9.02 -13.26
C VAL A 189 -5.92 -7.94 -14.34
N PHE A 190 -5.61 -8.32 -15.57
CA PHE A 190 -5.58 -7.37 -16.70
C PHE A 190 -6.96 -6.78 -16.99
N ALA A 191 -8.02 -7.60 -16.94
CA ALA A 191 -9.39 -7.14 -17.13
C ALA A 191 -9.81 -6.14 -16.03
N VAL A 192 -9.62 -6.47 -14.75
CA VAL A 192 -9.97 -5.55 -13.65
C VAL A 192 -9.07 -4.31 -13.63
N GLY A 193 -7.80 -4.43 -14.05
CA GLY A 193 -6.88 -3.30 -14.22
C GLY A 193 -7.31 -2.33 -15.32
N SER A 194 -7.80 -2.85 -16.46
CA SER A 194 -8.36 -2.02 -17.53
C SER A 194 -9.65 -1.30 -17.09
N MET A 195 -10.48 -1.93 -16.26
CA MET A 195 -11.66 -1.29 -15.66
C MET A 195 -11.27 -0.17 -14.69
N TYR A 196 -10.27 -0.41 -13.84
CA TYR A 196 -9.71 0.62 -12.96
C TYR A 196 -9.18 1.80 -13.80
N PHE A 197 -8.37 1.54 -14.82
CA PHE A 197 -7.84 2.56 -15.73
C PHE A 197 -8.94 3.41 -16.35
N GLY A 198 -10.01 2.79 -16.86
CA GLY A 198 -11.16 3.51 -17.41
C GLY A 198 -11.89 4.38 -16.39
N MET A 199 -12.00 3.92 -15.13
CA MET A 199 -12.61 4.70 -14.05
C MET A 199 -11.84 5.99 -13.72
N LEU A 200 -10.52 5.99 -13.92
CA LEU A 200 -9.70 7.16 -13.64
C LEU A 200 -9.96 8.30 -14.64
N PHE A 201 -10.25 7.97 -15.90
CA PHE A 201 -10.58 8.93 -16.96
C PHE A 201 -11.93 9.60 -16.78
N ILE A 202 -12.91 8.91 -16.18
CA ILE A 202 -14.24 9.48 -15.95
C ILE A 202 -14.36 10.10 -14.55
N GLY A 203 -13.27 10.22 -13.78
CA GLY A 203 -13.31 10.79 -12.43
C GLY A 203 -14.24 10.03 -11.49
N TRP A 204 -14.41 8.72 -11.71
CA TRP A 204 -15.35 7.88 -10.96
C TRP A 204 -16.83 8.29 -11.02
N ASP A 205 -17.19 9.23 -11.90
CA ASP A 205 -18.56 9.68 -12.16
C ASP A 205 -18.94 9.34 -13.60
N ALA A 206 -19.91 8.44 -13.78
CA ALA A 206 -20.36 8.03 -15.12
C ALA A 206 -21.05 9.17 -15.91
N HIS A 207 -21.46 10.26 -15.24
CA HIS A 207 -22.25 11.34 -15.84
C HIS A 207 -21.45 12.63 -16.09
N LYS A 208 -20.15 12.67 -15.76
CA LYS A 208 -19.30 13.85 -15.98
C LYS A 208 -18.03 13.47 -16.75
N SER A 209 -17.71 14.26 -17.78
CA SER A 209 -16.47 14.10 -18.55
C SER A 209 -15.31 14.87 -17.91
N MET A 210 -14.10 14.32 -18.00
CA MET A 210 -12.85 14.93 -17.52
C MET A 210 -12.66 16.34 -18.10
N GLN A 211 -12.57 17.34 -17.24
CA GLN A 211 -12.53 18.74 -17.67
C GLN A 211 -11.10 19.27 -17.95
N ARG A 212 -10.03 18.68 -17.39
CA ARG A 212 -8.65 19.20 -17.59
C ARG A 212 -7.51 18.26 -17.16
N TRP A 213 -7.12 17.25 -17.94
CA TRP A 213 -5.96 16.35 -17.68
C TRP A 213 -5.82 15.82 -16.23
N THR A 214 -6.89 15.92 -15.44
CA THR A 214 -6.96 15.60 -14.02
C THR A 214 -7.67 14.26 -13.92
N ILE A 215 -6.88 13.26 -13.60
CA ILE A 215 -7.33 11.89 -13.38
C ILE A 215 -7.91 11.80 -11.95
N ASP A 216 -8.93 10.95 -11.74
CA ASP A 216 -9.37 10.53 -10.40
C ASP A 216 -10.08 11.57 -9.52
N VAL A 217 -10.80 12.51 -10.09
CA VAL A 217 -11.51 13.54 -9.29
C VAL A 217 -12.91 13.06 -8.92
N GLY A 218 -13.13 12.69 -7.66
CA GLY A 218 -14.44 12.36 -7.11
C GLY A 218 -14.41 11.81 -5.68
N TRP A 219 -15.50 12.04 -4.92
CA TRP A 219 -15.67 11.52 -3.56
C TRP A 219 -15.61 9.99 -3.51
N ALA A 220 -16.10 9.30 -4.54
CA ALA A 220 -16.01 7.85 -4.63
C ALA A 220 -14.56 7.35 -4.65
N SER A 221 -13.70 7.97 -5.47
CA SER A 221 -12.26 7.65 -5.53
C SER A 221 -11.58 7.90 -4.18
N THR A 222 -11.90 9.05 -3.56
CA THR A 222 -11.39 9.43 -2.23
C THR A 222 -11.67 8.35 -1.19
N TRP A 223 -12.93 7.93 -1.04
CA TRP A 223 -13.32 6.93 -0.06
C TRP A 223 -12.75 5.54 -0.33
N VAL A 224 -12.68 5.12 -1.60
CA VAL A 224 -12.08 3.82 -1.95
C VAL A 224 -10.61 3.78 -1.56
N ARG A 225 -9.86 4.88 -1.74
CA ARG A 225 -8.45 4.97 -1.35
C ARG A 225 -8.27 4.98 0.17
N VAL A 226 -9.13 5.67 0.92
CA VAL A 226 -9.15 5.67 2.39
C VAL A 226 -9.44 4.27 2.94
N VAL A 227 -10.44 3.57 2.38
CA VAL A 227 -10.72 2.18 2.77
C VAL A 227 -9.54 1.27 2.44
N ASN A 228 -8.89 1.47 1.30
CA ASN A 228 -7.69 0.69 0.92
C ASN A 228 -6.52 0.92 1.89
N GLU A 229 -6.36 2.14 2.40
CA GLU A 229 -5.37 2.47 3.43
C GLU A 229 -5.64 1.72 4.74
N TRP A 230 -6.90 1.69 5.18
CA TRP A 230 -7.28 0.93 6.38
C TRP A 230 -7.09 -0.57 6.21
N LEU A 231 -7.44 -1.10 5.03
CA LEU A 231 -7.17 -2.49 4.69
C LEU A 231 -5.66 -2.79 4.69
N ALA A 232 -4.83 -1.87 4.20
CA ALA A 232 -3.38 -2.02 4.23
C ALA A 232 -2.84 -2.14 5.66
N ALA A 233 -3.29 -1.25 6.55
CA ALA A 233 -2.90 -1.28 7.96
C ALA A 233 -3.37 -2.57 8.67
N LEU A 234 -4.58 -3.05 8.36
CA LEU A 234 -5.11 -4.32 8.88
C LEU A 234 -4.31 -5.53 8.39
N VAL A 235 -4.01 -5.60 7.09
CA VAL A 235 -3.21 -6.69 6.49
C VAL A 235 -1.80 -6.70 7.07
N TYR A 236 -1.18 -5.53 7.22
CA TYR A 236 0.12 -5.38 7.86
C TYR A 236 0.10 -5.86 9.32
N SER A 237 -0.90 -5.42 10.10
CA SER A 237 -1.06 -5.84 11.49
C SER A 237 -1.25 -7.35 11.61
N LYS A 238 -2.05 -7.96 10.73
CA LYS A 238 -2.23 -9.42 10.68
C LYS A 238 -0.96 -10.17 10.29
N ASN A 239 -0.22 -9.71 9.28
CA ASN A 239 1.03 -10.36 8.87
C ASN A 239 2.07 -10.35 10.00
N ILE A 240 2.11 -9.28 10.80
CA ILE A 240 2.94 -9.20 12.00
C ILE A 240 2.41 -10.08 13.14
N GLN A 241 1.10 -10.11 13.36
CA GLN A 241 0.48 -10.89 14.43
C GLN A 241 0.45 -12.40 14.15
N ILE A 242 0.42 -12.85 12.90
CA ILE A 242 0.48 -14.29 12.58
C ILE A 242 1.83 -14.89 12.98
N PHE A 243 2.92 -14.11 12.87
CA PHE A 243 4.22 -14.54 13.39
C PHE A 243 4.32 -14.48 14.92
N ASN A 244 3.60 -13.53 15.56
CA ASN A 244 3.68 -13.34 17.01
C ASN A 244 2.65 -14.13 17.83
N PHE A 245 1.41 -14.32 17.40
CA PHE A 245 0.36 -14.95 18.21
C PHE A 245 0.59 -16.45 18.33
N THR A 246 0.93 -17.12 17.24
CA THR A 246 1.23 -18.56 17.24
C THR A 246 2.49 -18.86 18.05
N GLU A 247 3.55 -18.07 17.92
CA GLU A 247 4.77 -18.19 18.72
C GLU A 247 4.57 -17.73 20.18
N TRP A 248 3.74 -16.73 20.46
CA TRP A 248 3.41 -16.27 21.81
C TRP A 248 2.58 -17.31 22.58
N VAL A 249 1.55 -17.90 21.95
CA VAL A 249 0.79 -19.02 22.53
C VAL A 249 1.71 -20.22 22.76
N LYS A 250 2.62 -20.52 21.82
CA LYS A 250 3.57 -21.62 21.94
C LYS A 250 4.62 -21.35 23.03
N SER A 251 5.08 -20.11 23.17
CA SER A 251 6.00 -19.66 24.21
C SER A 251 5.36 -19.69 25.61
N GLN A 252 4.11 -19.25 25.74
CA GLN A 252 3.35 -19.36 27.00
C GLN A 252 3.10 -20.81 27.37
N ASN A 253 2.72 -21.67 26.41
CA ASN A 253 2.51 -23.09 26.65
C ASN A 253 3.81 -23.84 27.00
N LEU A 254 4.96 -23.51 26.38
CA LEU A 254 6.26 -24.09 26.76
C LEU A 254 6.74 -23.62 28.14
N TYR A 255 6.49 -22.35 28.50
CA TYR A 255 6.81 -21.83 29.83
C TYR A 255 5.98 -22.51 30.91
N LEU A 256 4.66 -22.63 30.70
CA LEU A 256 3.77 -23.34 31.62
C LEU A 256 4.13 -24.82 31.71
N ALA A 257 4.47 -25.46 30.58
CA ALA A 257 4.93 -26.86 30.59
C ALA A 257 6.25 -27.05 31.37
N ARG A 258 7.21 -26.12 31.27
CA ARG A 258 8.44 -26.15 32.08
C ARG A 258 8.15 -25.96 33.57
N ILE A 259 7.31 -25.00 33.93
CA ILE A 259 6.93 -24.76 35.33
C ILE A 259 6.23 -25.99 35.93
N ILE A 260 5.38 -26.67 35.16
CA ILE A 260 4.68 -27.90 35.61
C ILE A 260 5.65 -29.08 35.76
N ILE A 261 6.71 -29.17 34.93
CA ILE A 261 7.75 -30.20 35.06
C ILE A 261 8.65 -29.94 36.28
N ASP A 262 9.02 -28.69 36.55
CA ASP A 262 9.86 -28.32 37.69
C ASP A 262 9.13 -28.41 39.06
N LEU A 263 7.80 -28.51 39.04
CA LEU A 263 6.94 -28.68 40.23
C LEU A 263 6.64 -30.15 40.59
N LYS A 264 7.17 -31.13 39.83
CA LYS A 264 6.91 -32.56 40.02
C LYS A 264 8.20 -33.34 40.26
#